data_AF-A0A950JP20-F1
#
_entry.id   AF-A0A950JP20-F1
#
_cell.length_a   1.000
_cell.length_b   1.000
_cell.length_c   1.000
_cell.angle_alpha   90.00
_cell.angle_beta   90.00
_cell.angle_gamma   90.00
#
_symmetry.space_group_name_H-M   'P 1'
#
loop_
_entity.id
_entity.type
_entity.pdbx_description
1 polymer ?
#
loop_
_entity_poly.entity_id
_entity_poly.type
_entity_poly.pdbx_seq_one_letter_code
_entity_poly.pdbx_strand_id
1 'polypeptide(L)'
;IWRVIISTFTYVQAPYSIHVDVSGGDAAMRDSARFHFGFTTPCVPHFGAGEVIRAVADSVGDLGMFAVDGGPGAGAWWTKLAPPEAPKIIARLPFVERADHPAGMPVFVISKPLVDGMARDVALESVTIDRWRAEVPHALRAIGAETIGSAASGMGLALLVARPGDAAPNAVSEALRSAGGADVRASEIGAHADRFDASTLR
;
A
#
# COMPACT_ATOMS: atom_id res chain seq x y z
N ILE A 1 18.88 2.92 -18.66
CA ILE A 1 18.45 2.51 -20.03
C ILE A 1 17.30 1.49 -19.98
N TRP A 2 17.49 0.30 -19.39
CA TRP A 2 16.44 -0.73 -19.29
C TRP A 2 15.06 -0.25 -18.81
N ARG A 3 15.00 0.50 -17.70
CA ARG A 3 13.73 1.01 -17.17
C ARG A 3 12.95 1.89 -18.14
N VAL A 4 13.64 2.74 -18.91
CA VAL A 4 13.00 3.61 -19.91
C VAL A 4 12.48 2.77 -21.06
N ILE A 5 13.25 1.78 -21.54
CA ILE A 5 12.83 0.87 -22.59
C ILE A 5 11.56 0.11 -22.15
N ILE A 6 11.58 -0.53 -20.98
CA ILE A 6 10.43 -1.31 -20.49
C ILE A 6 9.21 -0.43 -20.34
N SER A 7 9.31 0.70 -19.62
CA SER A 7 8.19 1.63 -19.44
C SER A 7 7.58 2.10 -20.77
N THR A 8 8.42 2.57 -21.71
CA THR A 8 7.95 3.06 -23.00
C THR A 8 7.28 1.97 -23.82
N PHE A 9 7.85 0.76 -23.88
CA PHE A 9 7.25 -0.34 -24.65
C PHE A 9 5.98 -0.89 -23.99
N THR A 10 5.93 -1.01 -22.66
CA THR A 10 4.69 -1.38 -21.95
C THR A 10 3.58 -0.38 -22.25
N TYR A 11 3.87 0.93 -22.19
CA TYR A 11 2.89 1.96 -22.52
C TYR A 11 2.44 1.90 -23.99
N VAL A 12 3.35 1.67 -24.94
CA VAL A 12 3.01 1.53 -26.36
C VAL A 12 2.14 0.30 -26.62
N GLN A 13 2.35 -0.79 -25.88
CA GLN A 13 1.59 -2.04 -26.03
C GLN A 13 0.21 -1.97 -25.37
N ALA A 14 0.11 -1.33 -24.20
CA ALA A 14 -1.12 -1.16 -23.46
C ALA A 14 -1.08 0.21 -22.77
N PRO A 15 -1.68 1.26 -23.34
CA PRO A 15 -1.68 2.59 -22.73
C PRO A 15 -2.36 2.57 -21.35
N TYR A 16 -1.67 3.10 -20.36
CA TYR A 16 -2.17 3.28 -18.98
C TYR A 16 -1.62 4.58 -18.39
N SER A 17 -2.28 5.07 -17.34
CA SER A 17 -1.86 6.23 -16.55
C SER A 17 -1.43 5.82 -15.15
N ILE A 18 -0.62 6.66 -14.50
CA ILE A 18 -0.38 6.61 -13.06
C ILE A 18 -1.15 7.73 -12.38
N HIS A 19 -2.13 7.40 -11.57
CA HIS A 19 -2.83 8.33 -10.68
C HIS A 19 -2.01 8.54 -9.41
N VAL A 20 -1.67 9.78 -9.07
CA VAL A 20 -0.76 10.08 -7.94
C VAL A 20 -1.41 10.98 -6.90
N ASP A 21 -1.20 10.68 -5.63
CA ASP A 21 -1.60 11.58 -4.53
C ASP A 21 -0.53 12.64 -4.29
N VAL A 22 -0.87 13.91 -4.55
CA VAL A 22 0.04 15.06 -4.39
C VAL A 22 -0.23 15.87 -3.13
N SER A 23 -1.16 15.42 -2.26
CA SER A 23 -1.57 16.16 -1.06
C SER A 23 -0.44 16.33 -0.03
N GLY A 24 0.48 15.35 0.06
CA GLY A 24 1.67 15.41 0.91
C GLY A 24 2.88 16.13 0.29
N GLY A 25 2.76 16.62 -0.95
CA GLY A 25 3.83 17.28 -1.69
C GLY A 25 4.01 16.73 -3.11
N ASP A 26 3.84 17.61 -4.11
CA ASP A 26 3.82 17.22 -5.53
C ASP A 26 5.19 16.77 -6.06
N ALA A 27 6.27 17.47 -5.70
CA ALA A 27 7.59 17.25 -6.29
C ALA A 27 8.13 15.84 -6.05
N ALA A 28 8.19 15.40 -4.79
CA ALA A 28 8.71 14.07 -4.45
C ALA A 28 7.84 12.93 -5.03
N MET A 29 6.51 13.11 -5.05
CA MET A 29 5.61 12.13 -5.65
C MET A 29 5.81 12.01 -7.16
N ARG A 30 5.91 13.14 -7.88
CA ARG A 30 6.19 13.14 -9.33
C ARG A 30 7.57 12.57 -9.65
N ASP A 31 8.58 12.86 -8.84
CA ASP A 31 9.92 12.31 -9.03
C ASP A 31 9.91 10.80 -8.81
N SER A 32 9.16 10.30 -7.82
CA SER A 32 8.92 8.86 -7.66
C SER A 32 8.19 8.25 -8.85
N ALA A 33 7.12 8.91 -9.32
CA ALA A 33 6.37 8.48 -10.50
C ALA A 33 7.28 8.38 -11.73
N ARG A 34 8.09 9.40 -12.01
CA ARG A 34 9.02 9.42 -13.16
C ARG A 34 10.16 8.43 -12.99
N PHE A 35 10.61 8.23 -11.76
CA PHE A 35 11.60 7.23 -11.45
C PHE A 35 11.01 5.86 -11.79
N HIS A 36 9.96 5.39 -11.14
CA HIS A 36 9.48 4.03 -11.39
C HIS A 36 8.77 3.84 -12.75
N PHE A 37 7.99 4.86 -13.12
CA PHE A 37 7.13 5.06 -14.30
C PHE A 37 7.80 5.35 -15.63
N GLY A 38 8.98 5.97 -15.63
CA GLY A 38 9.48 6.68 -16.80
C GLY A 38 8.71 7.98 -17.09
N PHE A 39 9.00 8.62 -18.22
CA PHE A 39 8.43 9.92 -18.61
C PHE A 39 7.32 9.83 -19.65
N THR A 40 7.13 8.65 -20.27
CA THR A 40 6.13 8.44 -21.31
C THR A 40 4.74 8.17 -20.72
N THR A 41 4.67 7.48 -19.58
CA THR A 41 3.42 7.15 -18.90
C THR A 41 2.80 8.43 -18.32
N PRO A 42 1.55 8.78 -18.67
CA PRO A 42 0.86 9.93 -18.11
C PRO A 42 0.77 9.85 -16.58
N CYS A 43 1.10 10.96 -15.92
CA CYS A 43 1.01 11.11 -14.47
C CYS A 43 -0.15 12.07 -14.15
N VAL A 44 -1.22 11.55 -13.55
CA VAL A 44 -2.47 12.26 -13.28
C VAL A 44 -2.57 12.59 -11.79
N PRO A 45 -2.46 13.87 -11.38
CA PRO A 45 -2.46 14.25 -9.99
C PRO A 45 -3.87 14.24 -9.37
N HIS A 46 -3.96 13.83 -8.11
CA HIS A 46 -5.15 13.84 -7.27
C HIS A 46 -4.79 14.35 -5.87
N PHE A 47 -5.78 14.82 -5.12
CA PHE A 47 -5.62 15.23 -3.72
C PHE A 47 -6.17 14.16 -2.78
N GLY A 48 -5.28 13.33 -2.24
CA GLY A 48 -5.58 12.27 -1.28
C GLY A 48 -5.66 10.89 -1.90
N ALA A 49 -5.14 9.88 -1.18
CA ALA A 49 -5.19 8.47 -1.56
C ALA A 49 -6.60 7.99 -1.92
N GLY A 50 -7.63 8.52 -1.27
CA GLY A 50 -9.03 8.18 -1.57
C GLY A 50 -9.46 8.48 -3.01
N GLU A 51 -9.01 9.60 -3.59
CA GLU A 51 -9.32 9.97 -4.98
C GLU A 51 -8.50 9.14 -5.97
N VAL A 52 -7.25 8.81 -5.63
CA VAL A 52 -6.42 7.88 -6.41
C VAL A 52 -7.09 6.51 -6.50
N ILE A 53 -7.55 5.97 -5.36
CA ILE A 53 -8.23 4.67 -5.30
C ILE A 53 -9.48 4.67 -6.18
N ARG A 54 -10.29 5.73 -6.10
CA ARG A 54 -11.49 5.87 -6.93
C ARG A 54 -11.13 5.91 -8.42
N ALA A 55 -10.16 6.72 -8.81
CA ALA A 55 -9.72 6.83 -10.20
C ALA A 55 -9.25 5.48 -10.77
N VAL A 56 -8.48 4.70 -10.01
CA VAL A 56 -8.04 3.36 -10.42
C VAL A 56 -9.22 2.40 -10.54
N ALA A 57 -10.17 2.44 -9.59
CA ALA A 57 -11.38 1.62 -9.66
C ALA A 57 -12.23 1.92 -10.91
N ASP A 58 -12.31 3.19 -11.31
CA ASP A 58 -13.06 3.65 -12.48
C ASP A 58 -12.31 3.39 -13.81
N SER A 59 -10.99 3.17 -13.77
CA SER A 59 -10.15 2.96 -14.96
C SER A 59 -10.28 1.55 -15.57
N VAL A 60 -9.77 1.34 -16.79
CA VAL A 60 -9.68 -0.01 -17.38
C VAL A 60 -8.48 -0.78 -16.86
N GLY A 61 -7.35 -0.12 -16.66
CA GLY A 61 -6.08 -0.75 -16.26
C GLY A 61 -5.03 0.23 -15.76
N ASP A 62 -5.45 1.39 -15.23
CA ASP A 62 -4.51 2.37 -14.68
C ASP A 62 -3.97 1.92 -13.33
N LEU A 63 -2.86 2.53 -12.94
CA LEU A 63 -2.24 2.30 -11.63
C LEU A 63 -2.44 3.52 -10.74
N GLY A 64 -2.41 3.29 -9.43
CA GLY A 64 -2.44 4.34 -8.43
C GLY A 64 -1.18 4.33 -7.59
N MET A 65 -0.75 5.50 -7.12
CA MET A 65 0.40 5.65 -6.24
C MET A 65 0.15 6.72 -5.19
N PHE A 66 0.45 6.41 -3.94
CA PHE A 66 0.37 7.34 -2.81
C PHE A 66 1.38 6.96 -1.74
N ALA A 67 1.73 7.93 -0.89
CA ALA A 67 2.71 7.72 0.17
C ALA A 67 2.23 6.65 1.17
N VAL A 68 3.16 5.83 1.68
CA VAL A 68 2.87 4.86 2.74
C VAL A 68 2.44 5.59 4.01
N ASP A 69 3.15 6.67 4.33
CA ASP A 69 2.71 7.64 5.33
C ASP A 69 1.80 8.68 4.65
N GLY A 70 0.49 8.55 4.86
CA GLY A 70 -0.50 9.48 4.33
C GLY A 70 -0.45 10.87 4.97
N GLY A 71 0.32 11.04 6.04
CA GLY A 71 0.41 12.29 6.80
C GLY A 71 -0.85 12.61 7.61
N PRO A 72 -0.84 13.76 8.30
CA PRO A 72 -1.96 14.17 9.14
C PRO A 72 -3.23 14.37 8.31
N GLY A 73 -4.32 13.68 8.70
CA GLY A 73 -5.64 13.85 8.08
C GLY A 73 -5.95 12.94 6.89
N ALA A 74 -5.06 12.02 6.50
CA ALA A 74 -5.34 11.03 5.45
C ALA A 74 -6.52 10.08 5.78
N GLY A 75 -6.83 9.95 7.08
CA GLY A 75 -7.87 9.04 7.56
C GLY A 75 -7.56 7.58 7.26
N ALA A 76 -8.58 6.73 7.36
CA ALA A 76 -8.46 5.29 7.14
C ALA A 76 -8.59 4.92 5.65
N TRP A 77 -7.79 5.54 4.77
CA TRP A 77 -7.92 5.35 3.31
C TRP A 77 -7.90 3.88 2.87
N TRP A 78 -7.14 3.03 3.57
CA TRP A 78 -6.99 1.60 3.29
C TRP A 78 -8.28 0.81 3.42
N THR A 79 -9.26 1.32 4.18
CA THR A 79 -10.61 0.72 4.25
C THR A 79 -11.32 0.70 2.91
N LYS A 80 -10.99 1.63 2.00
CA LYS A 80 -11.52 1.67 0.63
C LYS A 80 -10.96 0.54 -0.26
N LEU A 81 -9.86 -0.11 0.15
CA LEU A 81 -9.28 -1.25 -0.54
C LEU A 81 -9.85 -2.59 -0.05
N ALA A 82 -10.65 -2.59 1.03
CA ALA A 82 -11.18 -3.82 1.64
C ALA A 82 -12.15 -4.61 0.73
N PRO A 83 -13.05 -3.98 -0.05
CA PRO A 83 -13.96 -4.74 -0.93
C PRO A 83 -13.20 -5.66 -1.90
N PRO A 84 -13.73 -6.85 -2.24
CA PRO A 84 -13.03 -7.80 -3.12
C PRO A 84 -12.65 -7.21 -4.49
N GLU A 85 -13.53 -6.42 -5.08
CA GLU A 85 -13.40 -5.78 -6.39
C GLU A 85 -12.60 -4.47 -6.36
N ALA A 86 -12.31 -3.94 -5.17
CA ALA A 86 -11.52 -2.72 -5.03
C ALA A 86 -10.08 -2.95 -5.50
N PRO A 87 -9.37 -1.89 -5.92
CA PRO A 87 -7.94 -1.99 -6.17
C PRO A 87 -7.18 -2.61 -4.99
N LYS A 88 -6.07 -3.26 -5.28
CA LYS A 88 -5.21 -3.90 -4.28
C LYS A 88 -3.80 -3.33 -4.37
N ILE A 89 -3.12 -3.26 -3.23
CA ILE A 89 -1.70 -2.93 -3.19
C ILE A 89 -0.92 -4.05 -3.85
N ILE A 90 -0.12 -3.70 -4.85
CA ILE A 90 0.67 -4.64 -5.65
C ILE A 90 2.18 -4.48 -5.48
N ALA A 91 2.60 -3.32 -4.95
CA ALA A 91 4.00 -3.06 -4.66
C ALA A 91 4.12 -1.98 -3.57
N ARG A 92 5.27 -2.03 -2.89
CA ARG A 92 5.80 -0.94 -2.09
C ARG A 92 7.13 -0.53 -2.72
N LEU A 93 7.30 0.76 -2.96
CA LEU A 93 8.49 1.32 -3.60
C LEU A 93 9.15 2.35 -2.68
N PRO A 94 10.48 2.54 -2.77
CA PRO A 94 11.40 1.77 -3.61
C PRO A 94 11.66 0.36 -3.06
N PHE A 95 11.98 -0.60 -3.95
CA PHE A 95 12.37 -1.96 -3.52
C PHE A 95 13.69 -1.99 -2.75
N VAL A 96 14.58 -1.06 -3.05
CA VAL A 96 15.87 -0.92 -2.35
C VAL A 96 15.85 0.39 -1.57
N GLU A 97 15.85 0.28 -0.25
CA GLU A 97 15.95 1.44 0.63
C GLU A 97 17.42 1.80 0.86
N ARG A 98 17.76 3.06 0.56
CA ARG A 98 19.06 3.67 0.82
C ARG A 98 18.90 5.18 0.95
N ALA A 99 19.79 5.82 1.70
CA ALA A 99 19.71 7.26 2.01
C ALA A 99 19.79 8.17 0.77
N ASP A 100 20.54 7.76 -0.25
CA ASP A 100 20.77 8.50 -1.50
C ASP A 100 19.82 8.05 -2.63
N HIS A 101 18.70 7.38 -2.30
CA HIS A 101 17.77 6.93 -3.33
C HIS A 101 17.08 8.14 -4.01
N PRO A 102 17.20 8.30 -5.34
CA PRO A 102 16.67 9.47 -6.06
C PRO A 102 15.14 9.60 -6.01
N ALA A 103 14.45 8.52 -5.66
CA ALA A 103 13.02 8.48 -5.36
C ALA A 103 12.79 7.76 -4.02
N GLY A 104 13.39 8.27 -2.95
CA GLY A 104 13.42 7.59 -1.65
C GLY A 104 12.11 7.61 -0.87
N MET A 105 11.11 8.38 -1.31
CA MET A 105 9.80 8.45 -0.66
C MET A 105 9.10 7.08 -0.72
N PRO A 106 8.76 6.48 0.44
CA PRO A 106 8.02 5.22 0.46
C PRO A 106 6.60 5.43 -0.08
N VAL A 107 6.22 4.66 -1.11
CA VAL A 107 4.90 4.71 -1.73
C VAL A 107 4.31 3.30 -1.87
N PHE A 108 2.99 3.21 -1.78
CA PHE A 108 2.27 2.04 -2.26
C PHE A 108 1.85 2.26 -3.71
N VAL A 109 1.85 1.17 -4.47
CA VAL A 109 1.28 1.10 -5.81
C VAL A 109 0.06 0.19 -5.77
N ILE A 110 -1.04 0.64 -6.35
CA ILE A 110 -2.27 -0.14 -6.47
C ILE A 110 -2.63 -0.41 -7.93
N SER A 111 -3.33 -1.51 -8.17
CA SER A 111 -4.02 -1.81 -9.43
C SER A 111 -5.35 -2.47 -9.14
N LYS A 112 -6.21 -2.61 -10.16
CA LYS A 112 -7.34 -3.55 -10.07
C LYS A 112 -6.83 -4.96 -9.72
N PRO A 113 -7.65 -5.79 -9.05
CA PRO A 113 -7.25 -7.14 -8.65
C PRO A 113 -6.66 -7.93 -9.82
N LEU A 114 -5.43 -8.41 -9.64
CA LEU A 114 -4.74 -9.27 -10.59
C LEU A 114 -5.05 -10.74 -10.25
N VAL A 115 -5.18 -11.57 -11.28
CA VAL A 115 -5.59 -12.97 -11.11
C VAL A 115 -4.43 -13.86 -10.62
N ASP A 116 -3.16 -13.49 -10.84
CA ASP A 116 -1.98 -14.28 -10.42
C ASP A 116 -0.67 -13.47 -10.37
N GLY A 117 0.35 -14.01 -9.69
CA GLY A 117 1.77 -13.67 -9.94
C GLY A 117 2.38 -12.53 -9.12
N MET A 118 1.77 -12.11 -8.02
CA MET A 118 2.33 -11.05 -7.18
C MET A 118 3.32 -11.57 -6.14
N ALA A 119 4.34 -10.76 -5.83
CA ALA A 119 5.18 -10.98 -4.66
C ALA A 119 4.32 -10.86 -3.39
N ARG A 120 4.45 -11.83 -2.49
CA ARG A 120 3.66 -11.94 -1.26
C ARG A 120 4.56 -12.15 -0.05
N ASP A 121 5.67 -11.43 0.03
CA ASP A 121 6.53 -11.51 1.21
C ASP A 121 5.86 -10.81 2.40
N VAL A 122 5.17 -9.70 2.13
CA VAL A 122 4.38 -8.95 3.09
C VAL A 122 2.94 -8.81 2.58
N ALA A 123 1.97 -9.30 3.35
CA ALA A 123 0.56 -9.07 3.11
C ALA A 123 0.04 -7.91 3.96
N LEU A 124 -0.85 -7.10 3.38
CA LEU A 124 -1.45 -5.95 4.04
C LEU A 124 -2.93 -6.22 4.32
N GLU A 125 -3.38 -5.87 5.52
CA GLU A 125 -4.76 -6.01 5.96
C GLU A 125 -5.35 -4.70 6.44
N SER A 126 -6.58 -4.44 5.99
CA SER A 126 -7.47 -3.47 6.61
C SER A 126 -8.22 -4.17 7.73
N VAL A 127 -8.00 -3.73 8.97
CA VAL A 127 -8.60 -4.34 10.15
C VAL A 127 -9.43 -3.31 10.90
N THR A 128 -10.64 -3.68 11.32
CA THR A 128 -11.49 -2.86 12.18
C THR A 128 -11.63 -3.54 13.54
N ILE A 129 -11.45 -2.75 14.61
CA ILE A 129 -11.65 -3.16 16.01
C ILE A 129 -12.51 -2.14 16.75
N ASP A 130 -13.07 -2.54 17.89
CA ASP A 130 -13.90 -1.68 18.76
C ASP A 130 -13.12 -0.47 19.30
N ARG A 131 -11.90 -0.68 19.78
CA ARG A 131 -11.03 0.38 20.33
C ARG A 131 -9.57 -0.05 20.39
N TRP A 132 -8.68 0.93 20.55
CA TRP A 132 -7.28 0.65 20.85
C TRP A 132 -7.10 0.01 22.23
N ARG A 133 -6.20 -0.97 22.32
CA ARG A 133 -5.81 -1.66 23.57
C ARG A 133 -4.30 -1.79 23.62
N ALA A 134 -3.71 -1.74 24.82
CA ALA A 134 -2.26 -1.77 24.99
C ALA A 134 -1.63 -3.10 24.55
N GLU A 135 -2.43 -4.15 24.52
CA GLU A 135 -2.05 -5.52 24.14
C GLU A 135 -1.92 -5.69 22.62
N VAL A 136 -2.56 -4.81 21.81
CA VAL A 136 -2.60 -4.92 20.35
C VAL A 136 -1.20 -5.00 19.72
N PRO A 137 -0.24 -4.10 20.03
CA PRO A 137 1.09 -4.18 19.44
C PRO A 137 1.86 -5.45 19.82
N HIS A 138 1.64 -5.97 21.03
CA HIS A 138 2.29 -7.21 21.46
C HIS A 138 1.72 -8.43 20.74
N ALA A 139 0.39 -8.51 20.62
CA ALA A 139 -0.28 -9.61 19.93
C ALA A 139 0.07 -9.67 18.44
N LEU A 140 0.15 -8.52 17.76
CA LEU A 140 0.60 -8.46 16.36
C LEU A 140 2.06 -8.88 16.22
N ARG A 141 2.96 -8.38 17.07
CA ARG A 141 4.37 -8.76 17.01
C ARG A 141 4.61 -10.25 17.24
N ALA A 142 3.79 -10.91 18.06
CA ALA A 142 3.90 -12.35 18.33
C ALA A 142 3.70 -13.21 17.07
N ILE A 143 3.01 -12.70 16.05
CA ILE A 143 2.81 -13.35 14.75
C ILE A 143 3.68 -12.72 13.63
N GLY A 144 4.66 -11.88 13.99
CA GLY A 144 5.50 -11.16 13.04
C GLY A 144 4.79 -10.00 12.32
N ALA A 145 3.59 -9.61 12.75
CA ALA A 145 2.84 -8.52 12.17
C ALA A 145 3.14 -7.17 12.85
N GLU A 146 2.96 -6.08 12.10
CA GLU A 146 3.14 -4.72 12.58
C GLU A 146 1.99 -3.80 12.17
N THR A 147 1.74 -2.76 12.96
CA THR A 147 0.78 -1.70 12.61
C THR A 147 1.51 -0.62 11.82
N ILE A 148 1.11 -0.42 10.57
CA ILE A 148 1.62 0.65 9.70
C ILE A 148 0.86 1.96 9.95
N GLY A 149 -0.45 1.85 10.22
CA GLY A 149 -1.30 3.01 10.43
C GLY A 149 -2.53 2.70 11.27
N SER A 150 -3.07 3.74 11.89
CA SER A 150 -4.31 3.66 12.66
C SER A 150 -5.11 4.94 12.47
N ALA A 151 -6.43 4.83 12.28
CA ALA A 151 -7.31 5.97 12.15
C ALA A 151 -8.70 5.63 12.70
N ALA A 152 -9.40 6.64 13.22
CA ALA A 152 -10.79 6.49 13.64
C ALA A 152 -11.66 6.07 12.44
N SER A 153 -12.60 5.15 12.68
CA SER A 153 -13.51 4.63 11.65
C SER A 153 -14.91 4.43 12.23
N GLY A 154 -15.81 5.40 11.99
CA GLY A 154 -17.16 5.38 12.56
C GLY A 154 -17.13 5.29 14.09
N MET A 155 -17.65 4.19 14.64
CA MET A 155 -17.67 3.91 16.09
C MET A 155 -16.46 3.13 16.60
N GLY A 156 -15.47 2.82 15.76
CA GLY A 156 -14.31 2.02 16.13
C GLY A 156 -13.00 2.57 15.57
N LEU A 157 -12.00 1.69 15.53
CA LEU A 157 -10.67 1.98 15.01
C LEU A 157 -10.38 1.12 13.80
N ALA A 158 -9.91 1.74 12.72
CA ALA A 158 -9.31 1.04 11.59
C ALA A 158 -7.80 1.00 11.76
N LEU A 159 -7.20 -0.15 11.49
CA LEU A 159 -5.77 -0.41 11.48
C LEU A 159 -5.36 -0.84 10.07
N LEU A 160 -4.21 -0.36 9.65
CA LEU A 160 -3.46 -0.91 8.53
C LEU A 160 -2.36 -1.80 9.12
N VAL A 161 -2.47 -3.10 8.87
CA VAL A 161 -1.55 -4.10 9.43
C VAL A 161 -0.74 -4.73 8.32
N ALA A 162 0.57 -4.82 8.50
CA ALA A 162 1.44 -5.64 7.68
C ALA A 162 1.72 -6.95 8.40
N ARG A 163 1.67 -8.07 7.69
CA ARG A 163 1.99 -9.39 8.22
C ARG A 163 2.89 -10.16 7.23
N PRO A 164 3.65 -11.17 7.71
CA PRO A 164 4.34 -12.09 6.83
C PRO A 164 3.34 -12.73 5.87
N GLY A 165 3.68 -12.84 4.59
CA GLY A 165 2.72 -13.33 3.60
C GLY A 165 2.53 -14.85 3.64
N ASP A 166 3.42 -15.58 4.30
CA ASP A 166 3.27 -17.01 4.63
C ASP A 166 2.41 -17.25 5.89
N ALA A 167 2.10 -16.20 6.66
CA ALA A 167 1.20 -16.31 7.79
C ALA A 167 -0.23 -16.66 7.35
N ALA A 168 -0.94 -17.39 8.22
CA ALA A 168 -2.31 -17.80 7.95
C ALA A 168 -3.25 -16.58 7.71
N PRO A 169 -4.21 -16.65 6.77
CA PRO A 169 -5.07 -15.50 6.42
C PRO A 169 -5.90 -14.93 7.57
N ASN A 170 -6.15 -15.72 8.62
CA ASN A 170 -6.90 -15.34 9.81
C ASN A 170 -6.03 -14.89 10.98
N ALA A 171 -4.69 -15.02 10.89
CA ALA A 171 -3.76 -14.86 12.02
C ALA A 171 -3.90 -13.49 12.73
N VAL A 172 -4.01 -12.41 11.96
CA VAL A 172 -4.18 -11.05 12.52
C VAL A 172 -5.49 -10.94 13.28
N SER A 173 -6.59 -11.44 12.70
CA SER A 173 -7.90 -11.38 13.35
C SER A 173 -7.95 -12.22 14.63
N GLU A 174 -7.28 -13.37 14.66
CA GLU A 174 -7.17 -14.23 15.84
C GLU A 174 -6.32 -13.57 16.93
N ALA A 175 -5.15 -13.05 16.59
CA ALA A 175 -4.26 -12.36 17.53
C ALA A 175 -4.98 -11.18 18.22
N LEU A 176 -5.74 -10.38 17.47
CA LEU A 176 -6.48 -9.25 18.01
C LEU A 176 -7.66 -9.67 18.89
N ARG A 177 -8.36 -10.77 18.56
CA ARG A 177 -9.40 -11.32 19.43
C ARG A 177 -8.81 -11.86 20.74
N SER A 178 -7.67 -12.56 20.67
CA SER A 178 -6.93 -13.01 21.85
C SER A 178 -6.43 -11.86 22.73
N ALA A 179 -6.16 -10.70 22.14
CA ALA A 179 -5.85 -9.45 22.85
C ALA A 179 -7.09 -8.72 23.42
N GLY A 180 -8.27 -9.35 23.36
CA GLY A 180 -9.53 -8.80 23.89
C GLY A 180 -10.23 -7.81 22.94
N GLY A 181 -9.86 -7.78 21.66
CA GLY A 181 -10.57 -7.01 20.64
C GLY A 181 -11.96 -7.58 20.37
N ALA A 182 -12.97 -6.70 20.35
CA ALA A 182 -14.33 -7.05 19.94
C ALA A 182 -14.59 -6.62 18.49
N ASP A 183 -15.56 -7.28 17.84
CA ASP A 183 -16.00 -6.98 16.47
C ASP A 183 -14.87 -6.95 15.41
N VAL A 184 -13.82 -7.74 15.65
CA VAL A 184 -12.63 -7.80 14.79
C VAL A 184 -12.99 -8.30 13.40
N ARG A 185 -12.86 -7.40 12.41
CA ARG A 185 -13.02 -7.68 10.99
C ARG A 185 -11.72 -7.37 10.26
N ALA A 186 -11.21 -8.33 9.51
CA ALA A 186 -9.98 -8.19 8.74
C ALA A 186 -10.26 -8.48 7.27
N SER A 187 -9.63 -7.74 6.39
CA SER A 187 -9.70 -7.94 4.94
C SER A 187 -8.33 -7.68 4.33
N GLU A 188 -7.85 -8.63 3.53
CA GLU A 188 -6.61 -8.44 2.79
C GLU A 188 -6.81 -7.37 1.69
N ILE A 189 -5.92 -6.40 1.67
CA ILE A 189 -5.96 -5.25 0.76
C ILE A 189 -4.79 -5.25 -0.24
N GLY A 190 -4.02 -6.33 -0.29
CA GLY A 190 -2.91 -6.51 -1.21
C GLY A 190 -1.67 -7.07 -0.54
N ALA A 191 -0.59 -7.17 -1.31
CA ALA A 191 0.69 -7.67 -0.85
C ALA A 191 1.82 -7.02 -1.65
N HIS A 192 3.03 -7.05 -1.10
CA HIS A 192 4.23 -6.59 -1.78
C HIS A 192 5.45 -7.43 -1.40
N ALA A 193 6.51 -7.30 -2.20
CA ALA A 193 7.81 -7.86 -1.89
C ALA A 193 8.41 -7.21 -0.64
N ASP A 194 9.27 -7.94 0.07
CA ASP A 194 10.00 -7.35 1.18
C ASP A 194 10.98 -6.28 0.68
N ARG A 195 11.33 -5.36 1.58
CA ARG A 195 12.28 -4.31 1.28
C ARG A 195 13.69 -4.86 1.36
N PHE A 196 14.50 -4.50 0.38
CA PHE A 196 15.92 -4.74 0.46
C PHE A 196 16.62 -3.54 1.11
N ASP A 197 17.07 -3.71 2.36
CA ASP A 197 17.88 -2.70 3.05
C ASP A 197 19.34 -2.79 2.59
N ALA A 198 19.78 -1.82 1.77
CA ALA A 198 21.13 -1.80 1.24
C ALA A 198 22.21 -1.55 2.31
N SER A 199 21.85 -1.07 3.51
CA SER A 199 22.81 -0.90 4.62
C SER A 199 23.31 -2.24 5.18
N THR A 200 22.63 -3.34 4.85
CA THR A 200 23.03 -4.71 5.22
C THR A 200 24.05 -5.33 4.26
N LEU A 201 24.28 -4.70 3.09
CA LEU A 201 25.36 -5.08 2.18
C LEU A 201 26.68 -4.48 2.69
N ARG A 202 27.47 -5.29 3.38
CA ARG A 202 28.88 -5.00 3.67
C ARG A 202 29.79 -5.73 2.69
#